data_AF-A0A955Z675-F1
#
_entry.id   AF-A0A955Z675-F1
#
_cell.length_a   1.000
_cell.length_b   1.000
_cell.length_c   1.000
_cell.angle_alpha   90.00
_cell.angle_beta   90.00
_cell.angle_gamma   90.00
#
_symmetry.space_group_name_H-M   'P 1'
#
loop_
_entity.id
_entity.type
_entity.pdbx_description
1 polymer ?
#
loop_
_entity_poly.entity_id
_entity_poly.type
_entity_poly.pdbx_seq_one_letter_code
_entity_poly.pdbx_strand_id
1 'polypeptide(L)'
;MRLLFVGKVDASAYGAATFERYVSAGKELGHEVVMFGERPNDFWNLPFTTETKGFDAVVFVVYQTTDFPDLPYLAQLLDNVPKDRRVVIDPTGRFNETIRVDDDFNHLEKLDGHQGWEWIDAMRAVSTRIYQPTLKPRHEEARSFLFYGYDPSHVAPRGSWDKPYGLGYIGNNWQRWAQIKRVIEAAEPMKAELGKMRVAGWDWEKTPQWIIDLGVPGILVERELLERVPVEAWGPLRYNELIGYLSEHRFTPVLQRPLFNELGLVTNRVFETFMADTIPLVSIPEELAVSIYGDGVKPLLAGDDPGRVVKDGLAHPERAFEAVSKVRQHLAAEHSMKKRFAQLAEILEG
;
A
#
# COMPACT_ATOMS: atom_id res chain seq x y z
N MET A 1 -5.27 21.86 14.34
CA MET A 1 -6.46 20.98 14.41
C MET A 1 -6.14 19.71 15.17
N ARG A 2 -7.16 19.08 15.74
CA ARG A 2 -7.11 17.78 16.41
C ARG A 2 -7.92 16.79 15.60
N LEU A 3 -7.26 15.79 15.03
CA LEU A 3 -7.86 14.78 14.15
C LEU A 3 -7.90 13.42 14.85
N LEU A 4 -9.05 12.76 14.78
CA LEU A 4 -9.21 11.39 15.26
C LEU A 4 -9.27 10.44 14.05
N PHE A 5 -8.29 9.56 13.94
CA PHE A 5 -8.23 8.54 12.90
C PHE A 5 -8.85 7.25 13.41
N VAL A 6 -9.81 6.70 12.65
CA VAL A 6 -10.50 5.47 12.97
C VAL A 6 -10.14 4.43 11.92
N GLY A 7 -9.51 3.35 12.34
CA GLY A 7 -9.14 2.23 11.47
C GLY A 7 -8.25 1.27 12.23
N LYS A 8 -8.18 0.02 11.76
CA LYS A 8 -7.28 -0.96 12.38
C LYS A 8 -5.83 -0.69 12.03
N VAL A 9 -4.98 -0.94 13.02
CA VAL A 9 -3.53 -1.02 12.85
C VAL A 9 -3.11 -2.47 12.99
N ASP A 10 -2.27 -2.93 12.07
CA ASP A 10 -1.64 -4.24 12.12
C ASP A 10 -0.16 -4.06 11.83
N ALA A 11 0.71 -4.69 12.63
CA ALA A 11 2.13 -4.43 12.51
C ALA A 11 2.68 -4.87 11.15
N SER A 12 2.01 -5.82 10.49
CA SER A 12 2.43 -6.43 9.22
C SER A 12 1.55 -6.12 8.02
N ALA A 13 0.46 -5.38 8.23
CA ALA A 13 -0.55 -5.09 7.21
C ALA A 13 -1.07 -3.65 7.30
N TYR A 14 -1.96 -3.31 6.36
CA TYR A 14 -2.64 -2.01 6.29
C TYR A 14 -1.69 -0.80 6.23
N GLY A 15 -2.21 0.36 6.61
CA GLY A 15 -1.52 1.66 6.57
C GLY A 15 -0.77 2.01 7.85
N ALA A 16 -0.27 1.05 8.65
CA ALA A 16 0.43 1.33 9.92
C ALA A 16 1.51 2.42 9.79
N ALA A 17 2.45 2.26 8.84
CA ALA A 17 3.46 3.26 8.53
C ALA A 17 2.85 4.60 8.06
N THR A 18 1.73 4.55 7.35
CA THR A 18 1.02 5.77 6.91
C THR A 18 0.47 6.55 8.11
N PHE A 19 -0.14 5.88 9.08
CA PHE A 19 -0.66 6.52 10.29
C PHE A 19 0.44 7.19 11.09
N GLU A 20 1.58 6.52 11.31
CA GLU A 20 2.72 7.13 11.99
C GLU A 20 3.22 8.38 11.26
N ARG A 21 3.27 8.33 9.93
CA ARG A 21 3.68 9.48 9.13
C ARG A 21 2.68 10.64 9.20
N TYR A 22 1.37 10.37 9.28
CA TYR A 22 0.37 11.42 9.53
C TYR A 22 0.54 12.04 10.92
N VAL A 23 0.83 11.24 11.94
CA VAL A 23 1.12 11.73 13.29
C VAL A 23 2.35 12.63 13.29
N SER A 24 3.45 12.20 12.66
CA SER A 24 4.68 13.01 12.56
C SER A 24 4.44 14.30 11.78
N ALA A 25 3.87 14.22 10.57
CA ALA A 25 3.62 15.37 9.72
C ALA A 25 2.64 16.37 10.35
N GLY A 26 1.60 15.87 11.03
CA GLY A 26 0.65 16.70 11.77
C GLY A 26 1.36 17.47 12.89
N LYS A 27 2.17 16.78 13.70
CA LYS A 27 2.94 17.40 14.80
C LYS A 27 3.87 18.50 14.28
N GLU A 28 4.59 18.26 13.19
CA GLU A 28 5.48 19.26 12.56
C GLU A 28 4.73 20.50 12.08
N LEU A 29 3.47 20.35 11.67
CA LEU A 29 2.61 21.44 11.21
C LEU A 29 1.79 22.08 12.34
N GLY A 30 1.94 21.66 13.60
CA GLY A 30 1.19 22.21 14.75
C GLY A 30 -0.22 21.63 14.91
N HIS A 31 -0.47 20.43 14.37
CA HIS A 31 -1.71 19.68 14.51
C HIS A 31 -1.49 18.44 15.39
N GLU A 32 -2.59 17.90 15.91
CA GLU A 32 -2.62 16.65 16.66
C GLU A 32 -3.37 15.60 15.86
N VAL A 33 -2.78 14.41 15.70
CA VAL A 33 -3.43 13.24 15.11
C VAL A 33 -3.39 12.14 16.14
N VAL A 34 -4.54 11.52 16.40
CA VAL A 34 -4.69 10.45 17.38
C VAL A 34 -5.46 9.29 16.75
N MET A 35 -5.06 8.06 17.04
CA MET A 35 -5.80 6.86 16.64
C MET A 35 -6.93 6.57 17.63
N PHE A 36 -8.08 6.17 17.13
CA PHE A 36 -9.20 5.73 17.96
C PHE A 36 -9.01 4.27 18.40
N GLY A 37 -9.26 4.00 19.68
CA GLY A 37 -9.22 2.66 20.28
C GLY A 37 -8.22 2.52 21.40
N GLU A 38 -8.14 1.33 21.97
CA GLU A 38 -7.11 0.97 22.95
C GLU A 38 -5.77 0.77 22.24
N ARG A 39 -4.67 1.20 22.88
CA ARG A 39 -3.32 1.04 22.31
C ARG A 39 -2.94 -0.45 22.27
N PRO A 40 -2.65 -1.02 21.09
CA PRO A 40 -2.05 -2.35 21.04
C PRO A 40 -0.58 -2.31 21.45
N ASN A 41 -0.07 -3.42 22.00
CA ASN A 41 1.30 -3.51 22.53
C ASN A 41 2.39 -3.17 21.50
N ASP A 42 2.16 -3.46 20.23
CA ASP A 42 3.16 -3.29 19.16
C ASP A 42 3.28 -1.85 18.62
N PHE A 43 2.45 -0.92 19.10
CA PHE A 43 2.30 0.44 18.56
C PHE A 43 2.51 1.54 19.62
N TRP A 44 3.68 1.53 20.27
CA TRP A 44 4.04 2.52 21.30
C TRP A 44 4.24 3.94 20.76
N ASN A 45 4.60 4.08 19.47
CA ASN A 45 4.80 5.38 18.82
C ASN A 45 3.51 6.08 18.40
N LEU A 46 2.40 5.34 18.31
CA LEU A 46 1.12 5.90 17.92
C LEU A 46 0.36 6.39 19.16
N PRO A 47 -0.13 7.64 19.14
CA PRO A 47 -1.06 8.14 20.14
C PRO A 47 -2.43 7.47 19.93
N PHE A 48 -3.01 6.92 21.00
CA PHE A 48 -4.32 6.28 20.99
C PHE A 48 -5.24 6.93 22.03
N THR A 49 -6.54 6.92 21.75
CA THR A 49 -7.58 7.34 22.70
C THR A 49 -8.90 6.63 22.42
N THR A 50 -9.69 6.41 23.46
CA THR A 50 -11.12 6.03 23.34
C THR A 50 -12.05 7.24 23.49
N GLU A 51 -11.50 8.42 23.83
CA GLU A 51 -12.27 9.66 23.90
C GLU A 51 -12.63 10.17 22.50
N THR A 52 -13.89 10.55 22.33
CA THR A 52 -14.43 11.01 21.04
C THR A 52 -14.73 12.51 21.00
N LYS A 53 -14.60 13.21 22.14
CA LYS A 53 -14.89 14.63 22.28
C LYS A 53 -13.65 15.50 22.04
N GLY A 54 -13.87 16.71 21.54
CA GLY A 54 -12.82 17.72 21.39
C GLY A 54 -11.92 17.53 20.17
N PHE A 55 -12.31 16.68 19.23
CA PHE A 55 -11.70 16.56 17.91
C PHE A 55 -12.44 17.44 16.91
N ASP A 56 -11.68 18.07 16.02
CA ASP A 56 -12.22 18.94 14.97
C ASP A 56 -12.89 18.11 13.86
N ALA A 57 -12.33 16.93 13.57
CA ALA A 57 -12.84 15.99 12.58
C ALA A 57 -12.42 14.55 12.87
N VAL A 58 -13.15 13.60 12.24
CA VAL A 58 -12.86 12.16 12.29
C VAL A 58 -12.58 11.64 10.88
N VAL A 59 -11.50 10.88 10.74
CA VAL A 59 -11.08 10.26 9.47
C VAL A 59 -11.17 8.75 9.61
N PHE A 60 -12.17 8.14 8.99
CA PHE A 60 -12.31 6.69 8.89
C PHE A 60 -11.45 6.17 7.74
N VAL A 61 -10.52 5.26 8.00
CA VAL A 61 -9.70 4.60 6.98
C VAL A 61 -10.08 3.13 6.94
N VAL A 62 -10.76 2.73 5.86
CA VAL A 62 -11.53 1.48 5.84
C VAL A 62 -11.02 0.56 4.72
N TYR A 63 -10.23 -0.44 5.10
CA TYR A 63 -9.78 -1.53 4.22
C TYR A 63 -10.77 -2.70 4.19
N GLN A 64 -11.38 -3.00 5.34
CA GLN A 64 -12.31 -4.10 5.60
C GLN A 64 -13.37 -3.67 6.64
N THR A 65 -14.48 -4.40 6.73
CA THR A 65 -15.64 -3.99 7.56
C THR A 65 -15.29 -3.85 9.03
N THR A 66 -14.41 -4.73 9.50
CA THR A 66 -13.96 -4.72 10.89
C THR A 66 -13.06 -3.54 11.25
N ASP A 67 -12.75 -2.64 10.31
CA ASP A 67 -12.07 -1.37 10.60
C ASP A 67 -13.01 -0.33 11.21
N PHE A 68 -14.32 -0.52 11.05
CA PHE A 68 -15.28 0.19 11.89
C PHE A 68 -15.25 -0.37 13.32
N PRO A 69 -15.31 0.49 14.34
CA PRO A 69 -15.45 0.04 15.72
C PRO A 69 -16.75 -0.72 15.96
N ASP A 70 -16.77 -1.59 16.96
CA ASP A 70 -18.00 -2.26 17.40
C ASP A 70 -19.04 -1.26 17.94
N LEU A 71 -20.32 -1.66 17.96
CA LEU A 71 -21.42 -0.93 18.60
C LEU A 71 -21.34 -1.22 20.11
N PRO A 72 -20.70 -0.36 20.93
CA PRO A 72 -21.18 1.01 21.16
C PRO A 72 -20.22 2.14 20.75
N TYR A 73 -18.97 1.84 20.43
CA TYR A 73 -17.96 2.84 20.09
C TYR A 73 -18.27 3.57 18.79
N LEU A 74 -18.76 2.86 17.77
CA LEU A 74 -19.19 3.48 16.53
C LEU A 74 -20.37 4.44 16.79
N ALA A 75 -21.37 4.03 17.58
CA ALA A 75 -22.48 4.92 17.94
C ALA A 75 -21.99 6.20 18.64
N GLN A 76 -21.04 6.07 19.58
CA GLN A 76 -20.46 7.22 20.27
C GLN A 76 -19.73 8.18 19.31
N LEU A 77 -18.98 7.67 18.33
CA LEU A 77 -18.35 8.49 17.29
C LEU A 77 -19.39 9.22 16.43
N LEU A 78 -20.43 8.50 16.03
CA LEU A 78 -21.51 9.04 15.19
C LEU A 78 -22.44 10.01 15.95
N ASP A 79 -22.51 9.95 17.27
CA ASP A 79 -23.30 10.89 18.07
C ASP A 79 -22.51 12.16 18.41
N ASN A 80 -21.21 12.05 18.67
CA ASN A 80 -20.39 13.17 19.16
C ASN A 80 -19.77 14.04 18.07
N VAL A 81 -19.55 13.51 16.87
CA VAL A 81 -18.90 14.25 15.78
C VAL A 81 -19.87 14.38 14.62
N PRO A 82 -20.31 15.58 14.19
CA PRO A 82 -21.25 15.76 13.08
C PRO A 82 -20.79 15.12 11.75
N LYS A 83 -21.74 14.71 10.91
CA LYS A 83 -21.47 13.97 9.65
C LYS A 83 -20.61 14.74 8.64
N ASP A 84 -20.75 16.05 8.58
CA ASP A 84 -19.97 16.98 7.74
C ASP A 84 -18.51 17.11 8.17
N ARG A 85 -18.20 16.74 9.42
CA ARG A 85 -16.86 16.68 10.02
C ARG A 85 -16.26 15.28 10.02
N ARG A 86 -16.89 14.34 9.30
CA ARG A 86 -16.37 12.97 9.11
C ARG A 86 -15.93 12.81 7.68
N VAL A 87 -14.83 12.10 7.48
CA VAL A 87 -14.35 11.68 6.16
C VAL A 87 -14.15 10.18 6.18
N VAL A 88 -14.49 9.52 5.07
CA VAL A 88 -14.12 8.12 4.82
C VAL A 88 -13.04 8.09 3.74
N ILE A 89 -11.96 7.36 3.99
CA ILE A 89 -10.95 7.01 3.02
C ILE A 89 -11.10 5.51 2.76
N ASP A 90 -11.44 5.16 1.53
CA ASP A 90 -11.55 3.79 1.02
C ASP A 90 -10.29 3.45 0.21
N PRO A 91 -9.31 2.74 0.79
CA PRO A 91 -8.06 2.44 0.10
C PRO A 91 -8.13 1.18 -0.76
N THR A 92 -9.26 0.48 -0.78
CA THR A 92 -9.41 -0.84 -1.41
C THR A 92 -10.41 -0.84 -2.56
N GLY A 93 -11.08 0.28 -2.82
CA GLY A 93 -12.02 0.44 -3.92
C GLY A 93 -13.38 -0.20 -3.63
N ARG A 94 -13.70 -0.44 -2.35
CA ARG A 94 -14.96 -1.03 -1.91
C ARG A 94 -16.14 -0.06 -2.04
N PHE A 95 -15.89 1.24 -2.11
CA PHE A 95 -16.89 2.25 -2.48
C PHE A 95 -17.03 2.34 -4.01
N ASN A 96 -17.29 1.19 -4.64
CA ASN A 96 -17.69 1.04 -6.03
C ASN A 96 -18.66 -0.15 -6.10
N GLU A 97 -19.39 -0.27 -7.21
CA GLU A 97 -20.08 -1.49 -7.56
C GLU A 97 -19.12 -2.71 -7.60
N THR A 98 -19.65 -3.93 -7.63
CA THR A 98 -18.82 -5.12 -7.75
C THR A 98 -18.07 -5.11 -9.08
N ILE A 99 -16.75 -5.05 -9.00
CA ILE A 99 -15.82 -5.05 -10.13
C ILE A 99 -14.97 -6.31 -10.03
N ARG A 100 -14.77 -6.95 -11.19
CA ARG A 100 -13.87 -8.10 -11.36
C ARG A 100 -12.91 -7.83 -12.50
N VAL A 101 -11.63 -8.06 -12.25
CA VAL A 101 -10.55 -7.93 -13.22
C VAL A 101 -9.70 -9.18 -13.09
N ASP A 102 -9.71 -10.02 -14.12
CA ASP A 102 -9.13 -11.37 -14.06
C ASP A 102 -9.66 -12.14 -12.83
N ASP A 103 -8.76 -12.62 -11.98
CA ASP A 103 -9.03 -13.32 -10.72
C ASP A 103 -9.19 -12.39 -9.50
N ASP A 104 -9.19 -11.08 -9.72
CA ASP A 104 -9.22 -10.04 -8.69
C ASP A 104 -10.58 -9.32 -8.60
N PHE A 105 -10.93 -8.84 -7.41
CA PHE A 105 -12.24 -8.25 -7.11
C PHE A 105 -12.21 -7.31 -5.90
N ASN A 106 -13.07 -6.29 -5.89
CA ASN A 106 -13.25 -5.40 -4.73
C ASN A 106 -14.20 -6.00 -3.68
N HIS A 107 -15.19 -6.77 -4.13
CA HIS A 107 -16.18 -7.43 -3.29
C HIS A 107 -16.30 -8.92 -3.64
N LEU A 108 -16.34 -9.76 -2.61
CA LEU A 108 -16.70 -11.17 -2.74
C LEU A 108 -17.52 -11.58 -1.52
N GLU A 109 -18.82 -11.77 -1.72
CA GLU A 109 -19.78 -12.10 -0.65
C GLU A 109 -19.32 -13.28 0.22
N LYS A 110 -18.71 -14.32 -0.38
CA LYS A 110 -18.19 -15.48 0.37
C LYS A 110 -17.09 -15.11 1.37
N LEU A 111 -16.32 -14.06 1.11
CA LEU A 111 -15.27 -13.56 2.00
C LEU A 111 -15.75 -12.42 2.88
N ASP A 112 -16.56 -11.53 2.33
CA ASP A 112 -17.04 -10.33 3.01
C ASP A 112 -18.16 -10.66 3.99
N GLY A 113 -18.92 -11.72 3.74
CA GLY A 113 -20.11 -12.11 4.50
C GLY A 113 -21.37 -11.31 4.16
N HIS A 114 -21.28 -10.43 3.15
CA HIS A 114 -22.38 -9.56 2.72
C HIS A 114 -22.18 -9.06 1.28
N GLN A 115 -23.20 -8.40 0.75
CA GLN A 115 -23.18 -7.88 -0.61
C GLN A 115 -22.39 -6.58 -0.72
N GLY A 116 -21.88 -6.28 -1.92
CA GLY A 116 -21.11 -5.07 -2.21
C GLY A 116 -21.90 -3.76 -2.04
N TRP A 117 -23.23 -3.78 -2.20
CA TRP A 117 -24.06 -2.58 -1.99
C TRP A 117 -24.13 -2.18 -0.50
N GLU A 118 -24.05 -3.15 0.41
CA GLU A 118 -24.06 -2.88 1.86
C GLU A 118 -22.82 -2.10 2.30
N TRP A 119 -21.68 -2.32 1.64
CA TRP A 119 -20.47 -1.54 1.82
C TRP A 119 -20.68 -0.06 1.49
N ILE A 120 -21.31 0.20 0.35
CA ILE A 120 -21.60 1.55 -0.13
C ILE A 120 -22.54 2.25 0.88
N ASP A 121 -23.61 1.58 1.28
CA ASP A 121 -24.57 2.15 2.24
C ASP A 121 -23.96 2.39 3.62
N ALA A 122 -23.12 1.48 4.11
CA ALA A 122 -22.39 1.67 5.37
C ALA A 122 -21.48 2.90 5.33
N MET A 123 -20.68 3.06 4.27
CA MET A 123 -19.81 4.24 4.11
C MET A 123 -20.61 5.54 3.97
N ARG A 124 -21.71 5.52 3.20
CA ARG A 124 -22.65 6.67 3.08
C ARG A 124 -23.32 7.01 4.40
N ALA A 125 -23.63 6.03 5.23
CA ALA A 125 -24.21 6.27 6.55
C ALA A 125 -23.22 7.03 7.45
N VAL A 126 -21.93 6.68 7.37
CA VAL A 126 -20.86 7.30 8.15
C VAL A 126 -20.56 8.72 7.68
N SER A 127 -20.39 8.96 6.37
CA SER A 127 -20.01 10.27 5.83
C SER A 127 -20.55 10.50 4.41
N THR A 128 -20.75 11.77 4.06
CA THR A 128 -20.99 12.22 2.67
C THR A 128 -19.70 12.58 1.92
N ARG A 129 -18.55 12.46 2.59
CA ARG A 129 -17.23 12.88 2.12
C ARG A 129 -16.35 11.65 2.02
N ILE A 130 -16.46 10.96 0.90
CA ILE A 130 -15.81 9.66 0.67
C ILE A 130 -14.69 9.88 -0.34
N TYR A 131 -13.49 9.42 0.01
CA TYR A 131 -12.29 9.60 -0.79
C TYR A 131 -11.62 8.27 -1.10
N GLN A 132 -11.02 8.18 -2.27
CA GLN A 132 -10.19 7.05 -2.69
C GLN A 132 -8.79 7.56 -3.05
N PRO A 133 -7.73 6.77 -2.79
CA PRO A 133 -6.36 7.11 -3.13
C PRO A 133 -6.07 6.90 -4.62
N THR A 134 -6.87 7.54 -5.47
CA THR A 134 -6.74 7.56 -6.93
C THR A 134 -6.94 8.98 -7.43
N LEU A 135 -6.30 9.32 -8.54
CA LEU A 135 -6.47 10.62 -9.20
C LEU A 135 -7.84 10.76 -9.89
N LYS A 136 -8.46 9.64 -10.24
CA LYS A 136 -9.72 9.57 -10.99
C LYS A 136 -10.60 8.47 -10.37
N PRO A 137 -11.32 8.76 -9.27
CA PRO A 137 -12.27 7.82 -8.68
C PRO A 137 -13.30 7.39 -9.73
N ARG A 138 -13.67 6.11 -9.69
CA ARG A 138 -14.66 5.54 -10.63
C ARG A 138 -16.09 5.86 -10.21
N HIS A 139 -16.40 5.72 -8.93
CA HIS A 139 -17.72 6.05 -8.40
C HIS A 139 -17.93 7.57 -8.34
N GLU A 140 -19.09 8.05 -8.80
CA GLU A 140 -19.39 9.49 -8.94
C GLU A 140 -19.40 10.27 -7.61
N GLU A 141 -19.80 9.62 -6.52
CA GLU A 141 -19.77 10.21 -5.16
C GLU A 141 -18.39 10.16 -4.50
N ALA A 142 -17.43 9.40 -5.05
CA ALA A 142 -16.08 9.32 -4.51
C ALA A 142 -15.22 10.50 -5.00
N ARG A 143 -14.37 11.01 -4.12
CA ARG A 143 -13.45 12.11 -4.42
C ARG A 143 -11.99 11.63 -4.41
N SER A 144 -11.14 12.30 -5.15
CA SER A 144 -9.70 12.00 -5.20
C SER A 144 -9.01 12.52 -3.95
N PHE A 145 -8.29 11.66 -3.24
CA PHE A 145 -7.29 12.07 -2.25
C PHE A 145 -6.23 10.98 -2.12
N LEU A 146 -5.01 11.28 -2.58
CA LEU A 146 -3.86 10.37 -2.48
C LEU A 146 -3.39 10.23 -1.03
N PHE A 147 -4.11 9.44 -0.24
CA PHE A 147 -3.89 9.26 1.20
C PHE A 147 -2.46 8.86 1.58
N TYR A 148 -1.79 8.08 0.73
CA TYR A 148 -0.41 7.67 0.96
C TYR A 148 0.59 8.72 0.46
N GLY A 149 1.75 8.77 1.14
CA GLY A 149 2.80 9.71 0.78
C GLY A 149 4.21 9.17 1.01
N TYR A 150 5.15 9.87 0.42
CA TYR A 150 6.58 9.65 0.51
C TYR A 150 7.17 10.38 1.72
N ASP A 151 8.11 9.74 2.41
CA ASP A 151 8.83 10.37 3.51
C ASP A 151 10.33 10.38 3.21
N PRO A 152 10.90 11.55 2.84
CA PRO A 152 12.32 11.65 2.52
C PRO A 152 13.23 11.37 3.72
N SER A 153 12.74 11.48 4.95
CA SER A 153 13.53 11.19 6.17
C SER A 153 13.77 9.69 6.38
N HIS A 154 12.97 8.83 5.74
CA HIS A 154 13.05 7.37 5.84
C HIS A 154 13.81 6.72 4.69
N VAL A 155 14.45 7.53 3.83
CA VAL A 155 15.23 7.02 2.70
C VAL A 155 16.49 6.35 3.21
N ALA A 156 16.63 5.06 2.95
CA ALA A 156 17.86 4.34 3.23
C ALA A 156 19.01 4.91 2.39
N PRO A 157 20.18 5.15 3.01
CA PRO A 157 21.35 5.59 2.27
C PRO A 157 21.75 4.52 1.27
N ARG A 158 22.30 4.95 0.14
CA ARG A 158 22.80 4.02 -0.87
C ARG A 158 23.96 3.20 -0.31
N GLY A 159 23.82 1.88 -0.33
CA GLY A 159 24.82 0.93 0.12
C GLY A 159 25.64 0.35 -1.03
N SER A 160 26.28 -0.78 -0.75
CA SER A 160 26.99 -1.60 -1.74
C SER A 160 26.03 -2.14 -2.80
N TRP A 161 26.50 -2.24 -4.04
CA TRP A 161 25.82 -3.01 -5.08
C TRP A 161 25.82 -4.52 -4.77
N ASP A 162 26.85 -4.99 -4.06
CA ASP A 162 26.91 -6.36 -3.62
C ASP A 162 26.00 -6.56 -2.41
N LYS A 163 24.89 -7.26 -2.64
CA LYS A 163 23.78 -7.45 -1.71
C LYS A 163 23.51 -8.94 -1.55
N PRO A 164 23.00 -9.38 -0.39
CA PRO A 164 22.74 -10.80 -0.14
C PRO A 164 21.71 -11.39 -1.10
N TYR A 165 20.82 -10.55 -1.66
CA TYR A 165 19.78 -10.99 -2.58
C TYR A 165 19.76 -10.14 -3.86
N GLY A 166 19.51 -10.80 -4.98
CA GLY A 166 19.32 -10.14 -6.27
C GLY A 166 17.94 -9.53 -6.42
N LEU A 167 16.91 -10.27 -6.03
CA LEU A 167 15.50 -9.87 -6.18
C LEU A 167 14.74 -10.10 -4.87
N GLY A 168 13.98 -9.10 -4.46
CA GLY A 168 13.15 -9.14 -3.25
C GLY A 168 11.72 -8.70 -3.52
N TYR A 169 10.74 -9.39 -2.95
CA TYR A 169 9.36 -8.92 -2.94
C TYR A 169 8.75 -9.00 -1.53
N ILE A 170 7.94 -8.01 -1.18
CA ILE A 170 7.15 -8.02 0.05
C ILE A 170 5.67 -7.78 -0.23
N GLY A 171 4.84 -8.63 0.37
CA GLY A 171 3.38 -8.62 0.23
C GLY A 171 2.86 -10.04 0.24
N ASN A 172 1.54 -10.24 0.22
CA ASN A 172 0.97 -11.56 0.02
C ASN A 172 0.95 -11.93 -1.48
N ASN A 173 0.82 -13.23 -1.74
CA ASN A 173 0.64 -13.82 -3.06
C ASN A 173 -0.77 -13.60 -3.64
N TRP A 174 -1.77 -13.27 -2.81
CA TRP A 174 -3.17 -13.18 -3.23
C TRP A 174 -3.35 -12.09 -4.30
N GLN A 175 -3.93 -12.50 -5.43
CA GLN A 175 -4.24 -11.68 -6.61
C GLN A 175 -3.00 -10.96 -7.18
N ARG A 176 -1.80 -11.46 -6.87
CA ARG A 176 -0.51 -10.91 -7.31
C ARG A 176 0.42 -11.96 -7.89
N TRP A 177 0.06 -13.24 -7.78
CA TRP A 177 0.89 -14.34 -8.26
C TRP A 177 1.26 -14.19 -9.73
N ALA A 178 0.31 -13.85 -10.60
CA ALA A 178 0.59 -13.70 -12.04
C ALA A 178 1.69 -12.65 -12.32
N GLN A 179 1.66 -11.51 -11.64
CA GLN A 179 2.67 -10.47 -11.78
C GLN A 179 4.03 -10.93 -11.23
N ILE A 180 4.04 -11.59 -10.08
CA ILE A 180 5.27 -12.06 -9.43
C ILE A 180 5.91 -13.18 -10.23
N LYS A 181 5.11 -14.13 -10.72
CA LYS A 181 5.52 -15.18 -11.65
C LYS A 181 6.25 -14.60 -12.86
N ARG A 182 5.67 -13.57 -13.51
CA ARG A 182 6.31 -12.91 -14.66
C ARG A 182 7.70 -12.35 -14.32
N VAL A 183 7.87 -11.75 -13.14
CA VAL A 183 9.18 -11.24 -12.69
C VAL A 183 10.15 -12.40 -12.46
N ILE A 184 9.72 -13.48 -11.79
CA ILE A 184 10.56 -14.65 -11.51
C ILE A 184 11.00 -15.33 -12.81
N GLU A 185 10.07 -15.56 -13.74
CA GLU A 185 10.36 -16.16 -15.06
C GLU A 185 11.31 -15.29 -15.88
N ALA A 186 11.12 -13.97 -15.86
CA ALA A 186 12.02 -13.05 -16.55
C ALA A 186 13.43 -13.01 -15.92
N ALA A 187 13.52 -13.25 -14.61
CA ALA A 187 14.78 -13.26 -13.87
C ALA A 187 15.52 -14.60 -13.92
N GLU A 188 14.81 -15.71 -14.17
CA GLU A 188 15.37 -17.07 -14.18
C GLU A 188 16.59 -17.25 -15.10
N PRO A 189 16.60 -16.75 -16.36
CA PRO A 189 17.77 -16.86 -17.25
C PRO A 189 19.02 -16.15 -16.70
N MET A 190 18.86 -15.19 -15.79
CA MET A 190 19.93 -14.38 -15.21
C MET A 190 20.28 -14.81 -13.78
N LYS A 191 19.74 -15.91 -13.26
CA LYS A 191 19.88 -16.32 -11.85
C LYS A 191 21.33 -16.42 -11.35
N ALA A 192 22.27 -16.79 -12.21
CA ALA A 192 23.68 -16.88 -11.86
C ALA A 192 24.33 -15.52 -11.57
N GLU A 193 23.92 -14.48 -12.28
CA GLU A 193 24.42 -13.10 -12.11
C GLU A 193 23.61 -12.33 -11.07
N LEU A 194 22.29 -12.54 -11.06
CA LEU A 194 21.35 -11.89 -10.16
C LEU A 194 21.55 -12.35 -8.72
N GLY A 195 21.80 -13.65 -8.50
CA GLY A 195 21.91 -14.24 -7.17
C GLY A 195 20.56 -14.74 -6.63
N LYS A 196 20.48 -14.89 -5.30
CA LYS A 196 19.31 -15.44 -4.62
C LYS A 196 18.10 -14.52 -4.72
N MET A 197 16.90 -15.11 -4.67
CA MET A 197 15.65 -14.37 -4.57
C MET A 197 15.02 -14.56 -3.20
N ARG A 198 14.28 -13.57 -2.73
CA ARG A 198 13.54 -13.67 -1.47
C ARG A 198 12.15 -13.05 -1.58
N VAL A 199 11.17 -13.68 -0.96
CA VAL A 199 9.82 -13.16 -0.79
C VAL A 199 9.45 -13.14 0.70
N ALA A 200 8.73 -12.11 1.13
CA ALA A 200 8.22 -12.01 2.50
C ALA A 200 6.74 -11.64 2.51
N GLY A 201 5.98 -12.26 3.40
CA GLY A 201 4.56 -11.99 3.56
C GLY A 201 3.75 -13.24 3.83
N TRP A 202 2.43 -13.08 3.79
CA TRP A 202 1.49 -14.15 4.05
C TRP A 202 1.40 -15.13 2.86
N ASP A 203 1.22 -16.40 3.19
CA ASP A 203 0.82 -17.51 2.30
C ASP A 203 1.80 -17.85 1.15
N TRP A 204 3.04 -17.39 1.25
CA TRP A 204 4.11 -17.78 0.34
C TRP A 204 4.49 -19.25 0.46
N GLU A 205 4.60 -19.82 1.66
CA GLU A 205 5.01 -21.22 1.86
C GLU A 205 3.86 -22.22 1.71
N LYS A 206 2.66 -21.82 2.11
CA LYS A 206 1.47 -22.68 2.06
C LYS A 206 0.22 -21.82 1.94
N THR A 207 -0.64 -22.16 0.99
CA THR A 207 -1.99 -21.57 0.90
C THR A 207 -2.87 -22.14 2.02
N PRO A 208 -3.56 -21.31 2.83
CA PRO A 208 -4.43 -21.79 3.88
C PRO A 208 -5.59 -22.64 3.34
N GLN A 209 -5.88 -23.77 4.01
CA GLN A 209 -6.85 -24.76 3.54
C GLN A 209 -8.27 -24.17 3.36
N TRP A 210 -8.70 -23.33 4.31
CA TRP A 210 -10.02 -22.70 4.26
C TRP A 210 -10.24 -21.88 2.98
N ILE A 211 -9.19 -21.29 2.40
CA ILE A 211 -9.31 -20.50 1.17
C ILE A 211 -9.44 -21.42 -0.05
N ILE A 212 -8.71 -22.54 -0.05
CA ILE A 212 -8.83 -23.59 -1.07
C ILE A 212 -10.27 -24.11 -1.05
N ASP A 213 -10.80 -24.41 0.14
CA ASP A 213 -12.16 -24.92 0.32
C ASP A 213 -13.23 -23.91 -0.17
N LEU A 214 -12.97 -22.61 -0.02
CA LEU A 214 -13.84 -21.54 -0.53
C LEU A 214 -13.73 -21.33 -2.06
N GLY A 215 -12.68 -21.84 -2.70
CA GLY A 215 -12.43 -21.69 -4.13
C GLY A 215 -12.16 -20.25 -4.55
N VAL A 216 -11.44 -19.47 -3.74
CA VAL A 216 -11.14 -18.07 -4.06
C VAL A 216 -10.11 -18.03 -5.20
N PRO A 217 -10.38 -17.32 -6.31
CA PRO A 217 -9.45 -17.24 -7.43
C PRO A 217 -8.22 -16.37 -7.10
N GLY A 218 -7.12 -16.56 -7.85
CA GLY A 218 -5.93 -15.70 -7.76
C GLY A 218 -5.05 -15.89 -6.52
N ILE A 219 -5.29 -16.90 -5.68
CA ILE A 219 -4.53 -17.16 -4.43
C ILE A 219 -3.44 -18.23 -4.59
N LEU A 220 -3.51 -19.04 -5.65
CA LEU A 220 -2.65 -20.21 -5.79
C LEU A 220 -1.30 -19.81 -6.35
N VAL A 221 -0.26 -20.47 -5.84
CA VAL A 221 1.14 -20.28 -6.23
C VAL A 221 1.63 -21.57 -6.88
N GLU A 222 2.28 -21.45 -8.03
CA GLU A 222 2.91 -22.60 -8.71
C GLU A 222 4.20 -22.96 -8.00
N ARG A 223 4.16 -24.05 -7.22
CA ARG A 223 5.26 -24.47 -6.33
C ARG A 223 6.48 -24.89 -7.13
N GLU A 224 6.26 -25.54 -8.26
CA GLU A 224 7.29 -26.04 -9.17
C GLU A 224 8.19 -24.90 -9.68
N LEU A 225 7.62 -23.70 -9.88
CA LEU A 225 8.40 -22.51 -10.25
C LEU A 225 9.30 -22.03 -9.10
N LEU A 226 8.77 -21.99 -7.88
CA LEU A 226 9.53 -21.58 -6.69
C LEU A 226 10.59 -22.61 -6.28
N GLU A 227 10.42 -23.88 -6.63
CA GLU A 227 11.44 -24.90 -6.43
C GLU A 227 12.56 -24.83 -7.48
N ARG A 228 12.22 -24.43 -8.71
CA ARG A 228 13.17 -24.29 -9.84
C ARG A 228 14.07 -23.06 -9.71
N VAL A 229 13.54 -21.98 -9.16
CA VAL A 229 14.26 -20.73 -8.91
C VAL A 229 14.47 -20.61 -7.40
N PRO A 230 15.71 -20.54 -6.87
CA PRO A 230 15.96 -20.58 -5.43
C PRO A 230 15.42 -19.32 -4.72
N VAL A 231 14.13 -19.34 -4.41
CA VAL A 231 13.38 -18.29 -3.72
C VAL A 231 13.26 -18.67 -2.25
N GLU A 232 13.83 -17.85 -1.38
CA GLU A 232 13.63 -17.97 0.07
C GLU A 232 12.30 -17.29 0.44
N ALA A 233 11.39 -18.00 1.12
CA ALA A 233 10.12 -17.45 1.60
C ALA A 233 10.19 -17.17 3.10
N TRP A 234 9.81 -15.97 3.50
CA TRP A 234 9.79 -15.53 4.90
C TRP A 234 8.36 -15.13 5.29
N GLY A 235 8.09 -15.18 6.59
CA GLY A 235 6.85 -14.72 7.17
C GLY A 235 6.61 -13.20 6.98
N PRO A 236 5.44 -12.72 7.44
CA PRO A 236 5.12 -11.30 7.43
C PRO A 236 6.12 -10.49 8.26
N LEU A 237 6.46 -9.30 7.76
CA LEU A 237 7.40 -8.37 8.41
C LEU A 237 6.65 -7.22 9.06
N ARG A 238 7.25 -6.61 10.08
CA ARG A 238 6.70 -5.38 10.65
C ARG A 238 6.89 -4.21 9.70
N TYR A 239 5.97 -3.24 9.73
CA TYR A 239 5.96 -2.08 8.84
C TYR A 239 7.26 -1.24 8.95
N ASN A 240 7.90 -1.24 10.12
CA ASN A 240 9.15 -0.52 10.38
C ASN A 240 10.41 -1.28 9.96
N GLU A 241 10.31 -2.59 9.69
CA GLU A 241 11.43 -3.42 9.21
C GLU A 241 11.54 -3.39 7.69
N LEU A 242 10.49 -2.92 7.03
CA LEU A 242 10.27 -3.07 5.61
C LEU A 242 11.33 -2.43 4.73
N ILE A 243 11.69 -1.18 5.03
CA ILE A 243 12.70 -0.44 4.24
C ILE A 243 14.05 -1.14 4.36
N GLY A 244 14.40 -1.64 5.55
CA GLY A 244 15.60 -2.45 5.77
C GLY A 244 15.56 -3.73 4.95
N TYR A 245 14.47 -4.50 5.05
CA TYR A 245 14.27 -5.71 4.25
C TYR A 245 14.44 -5.44 2.75
N LEU A 246 13.74 -4.45 2.20
CA LEU A 246 13.84 -4.12 0.78
C LEU A 246 15.27 -3.72 0.38
N SER A 247 16.00 -3.04 1.27
CA SER A 247 17.37 -2.57 1.02
C SER A 247 18.41 -3.70 0.90
N GLU A 248 18.09 -4.91 1.38
CA GLU A 248 18.92 -6.12 1.22
C GLU A 248 18.89 -6.72 -0.19
N HIS A 249 18.12 -6.13 -1.11
CA HIS A 249 17.96 -6.62 -2.47
C HIS A 249 18.49 -5.63 -3.50
N ARG A 250 19.04 -6.13 -4.61
CA ARG A 250 19.43 -5.28 -5.76
C ARG A 250 18.20 -4.72 -6.47
N PHE A 251 17.18 -5.56 -6.67
CA PHE A 251 15.94 -5.22 -7.34
C PHE A 251 14.72 -5.55 -6.48
N THR A 252 13.70 -4.69 -6.57
CA THR A 252 12.42 -4.90 -5.88
C THR A 252 11.25 -4.52 -6.79
N PRO A 253 10.32 -5.44 -7.09
CA PRO A 253 9.13 -5.11 -7.85
C PRO A 253 8.19 -4.14 -7.12
N VAL A 254 7.72 -3.11 -7.83
CA VAL A 254 6.56 -2.31 -7.44
C VAL A 254 5.36 -2.87 -8.19
N LEU A 255 4.57 -3.68 -7.48
CA LEU A 255 3.41 -4.37 -8.03
C LEU A 255 2.14 -3.92 -7.31
N GLN A 256 1.04 -3.95 -8.05
CA GLN A 256 -0.31 -3.81 -7.53
C GLN A 256 -1.19 -4.93 -8.07
N ARG A 257 -2.30 -5.20 -7.37
CA ARG A 257 -3.30 -6.16 -7.84
C ARG A 257 -3.94 -5.64 -9.14
N PRO A 258 -4.44 -6.51 -10.04
CA PRO A 258 -5.06 -6.09 -11.29
C PRO A 258 -6.20 -5.08 -11.09
N LEU A 259 -7.05 -5.29 -10.10
CA LEU A 259 -8.13 -4.36 -9.75
C LEU A 259 -7.61 -2.97 -9.36
N PHE A 260 -6.48 -2.91 -8.64
CA PHE A 260 -5.93 -1.62 -8.20
C PHE A 260 -5.37 -0.84 -9.39
N ASN A 261 -4.78 -1.53 -10.36
CA ASN A 261 -4.37 -0.93 -11.63
C ASN A 261 -5.58 -0.40 -12.41
N GLU A 262 -6.66 -1.18 -12.51
CA GLU A 262 -7.92 -0.79 -13.17
C GLU A 262 -8.55 0.45 -12.52
N LEU A 263 -8.53 0.54 -11.19
CA LEU A 263 -9.10 1.67 -10.44
C LEU A 263 -8.13 2.85 -10.29
N GLY A 264 -6.88 2.71 -10.74
CA GLY A 264 -5.81 3.70 -10.53
C GLY A 264 -5.49 3.95 -9.05
N LEU A 265 -5.73 2.96 -8.17
CA LEU A 265 -5.50 3.09 -6.73
C LEU A 265 -4.01 3.10 -6.42
N VAL A 266 -3.58 4.04 -5.60
CA VAL A 266 -2.22 4.16 -5.07
C VAL A 266 -2.17 3.52 -3.69
N THR A 267 -1.08 2.80 -3.40
CA THR A 267 -0.84 2.14 -2.11
C THR A 267 0.46 2.61 -1.49
N ASN A 268 0.69 2.31 -0.22
CA ASN A 268 1.95 2.69 0.46
C ASN A 268 3.19 2.08 -0.23
N ARG A 269 3.07 0.85 -0.79
CA ARG A 269 4.15 0.16 -1.53
C ARG A 269 4.68 0.97 -2.71
N VAL A 270 3.83 1.78 -3.35
CA VAL A 270 4.20 2.69 -4.45
C VAL A 270 5.29 3.68 -3.98
N PHE A 271 5.29 4.08 -2.72
CA PHE A 271 6.28 5.01 -2.17
C PHE A 271 7.43 4.29 -1.45
N GLU A 272 7.12 3.24 -0.68
CA GLU A 272 8.11 2.58 0.21
C GLU A 272 9.26 1.91 -0.52
N THR A 273 9.04 1.34 -1.71
CA THR A 273 10.15 0.78 -2.49
C THR A 273 11.16 1.85 -2.91
N PHE A 274 10.70 3.08 -3.17
CA PHE A 274 11.59 4.21 -3.46
C PHE A 274 12.26 4.79 -2.21
N MET A 275 11.86 4.40 -1.00
CA MET A 275 12.58 4.74 0.23
C MET A 275 13.70 3.74 0.53
N ALA A 276 13.61 2.51 0.02
CA ALA A 276 14.66 1.50 0.19
C ALA A 276 15.84 1.71 -0.74
N ASP A 277 17.03 1.29 -0.32
CA ASP A 277 18.20 1.20 -1.19
C ASP A 277 18.01 -0.02 -2.10
N THR A 278 17.36 0.15 -3.24
CA THR A 278 17.09 -0.92 -4.22
C THR A 278 16.80 -0.26 -5.57
N ILE A 279 16.87 -1.00 -6.66
CA ILE A 279 16.34 -0.58 -7.97
C ILE A 279 14.89 -1.07 -8.06
N PRO A 280 13.89 -0.16 -8.06
CA PRO A 280 12.51 -0.54 -8.22
C PRO A 280 12.25 -1.06 -9.65
N LEU A 281 11.61 -2.22 -9.77
CA LEU A 281 11.06 -2.71 -11.03
C LEU A 281 9.59 -2.30 -11.09
N VAL A 282 9.28 -1.20 -11.79
CA VAL A 282 7.95 -0.61 -11.76
C VAL A 282 7.05 -1.32 -12.75
N SER A 283 6.12 -2.16 -12.27
CA SER A 283 5.19 -2.94 -13.10
C SER A 283 3.72 -2.56 -12.88
N ILE A 284 3.47 -1.29 -12.56
CA ILE A 284 2.13 -0.69 -12.62
C ILE A 284 1.95 0.00 -14.00
N PRO A 285 0.71 0.30 -14.44
CA PRO A 285 0.47 0.95 -15.73
C PRO A 285 1.29 2.23 -15.91
N GLU A 286 1.83 2.44 -17.12
CA GLU A 286 2.72 3.57 -17.40
C GLU A 286 2.06 4.93 -17.11
N GLU A 287 0.80 5.13 -17.49
CA GLU A 287 0.07 6.37 -17.20
C GLU A 287 0.04 6.65 -15.69
N LEU A 288 -0.29 5.62 -14.89
CA LEU A 288 -0.31 5.74 -13.43
C LEU A 288 1.11 6.01 -12.89
N ALA A 289 2.12 5.25 -13.34
CA ALA A 289 3.50 5.42 -12.92
C ALA A 289 4.01 6.85 -13.19
N VAL A 290 3.82 7.36 -14.40
CA VAL A 290 4.26 8.71 -14.78
C VAL A 290 3.49 9.77 -13.99
N SER A 291 2.20 9.57 -13.73
CA SER A 291 1.41 10.52 -12.94
C SER A 291 1.83 10.64 -11.47
N ILE A 292 2.43 9.58 -10.90
CA ILE A 292 2.86 9.54 -9.49
C ILE A 292 4.36 9.81 -9.32
N TYR A 293 5.18 9.33 -10.25
CA TYR A 293 6.64 9.37 -10.14
C TYR A 293 7.29 10.43 -11.05
N GLY A 294 6.52 11.05 -11.94
CA GLY A 294 7.03 11.92 -13.00
C GLY A 294 7.78 11.14 -14.08
N ASP A 295 8.28 11.86 -15.09
CA ASP A 295 8.97 11.27 -16.25
C ASP A 295 10.26 10.50 -15.88
N GLY A 296 10.84 10.79 -14.72
CA GLY A 296 12.05 10.12 -14.23
C GLY A 296 11.91 8.61 -14.04
N VAL A 297 10.67 8.08 -13.95
CA VAL A 297 10.43 6.64 -13.77
C VAL A 297 10.61 5.82 -15.04
N LYS A 298 10.58 6.43 -16.23
CA LYS A 298 10.60 5.72 -17.52
C LYS A 298 11.69 4.64 -17.66
N PRO A 299 12.94 4.86 -17.19
CA PRO A 299 13.97 3.81 -17.22
C PRO A 299 13.68 2.60 -16.33
N LEU A 300 12.83 2.76 -15.30
CA LEU A 300 12.49 1.74 -14.31
C LEU A 300 11.19 0.99 -14.64
N LEU A 301 10.47 1.40 -15.69
CA LEU A 301 9.24 0.74 -16.13
C LEU A 301 9.56 -0.66 -16.67
N ALA A 302 9.07 -1.68 -15.98
CA ALA A 302 9.18 -3.07 -16.40
C ALA A 302 8.25 -3.40 -17.56
N GLY A 303 7.05 -2.81 -17.59
CA GLY A 303 6.02 -3.15 -18.58
C GLY A 303 5.77 -4.66 -18.62
N ASP A 304 5.71 -5.23 -19.83
CA ASP A 304 5.56 -6.67 -20.03
C ASP A 304 6.89 -7.44 -20.00
N ASP A 305 8.04 -6.76 -19.95
CA ASP A 305 9.38 -7.38 -19.91
C ASP A 305 10.21 -6.86 -18.73
N PRO A 306 9.98 -7.38 -17.51
CA PRO A 306 10.81 -7.08 -16.35
C PRO A 306 12.29 -7.45 -16.56
N GLY A 307 12.57 -8.45 -17.40
CA GLY A 307 13.91 -8.97 -17.66
C GLY A 307 14.81 -7.93 -18.31
N ARG A 308 14.26 -7.10 -19.21
CA ARG A 308 14.95 -5.95 -19.78
C ARG A 308 15.51 -5.01 -18.72
N VAL A 309 14.69 -4.64 -17.72
CA VAL A 309 15.09 -3.69 -16.68
C VAL A 309 16.11 -4.31 -15.74
N VAL A 310 15.93 -5.58 -15.38
CA VAL A 310 16.92 -6.33 -14.58
C VAL A 310 18.27 -6.38 -15.31
N LYS A 311 18.28 -6.73 -16.59
CA LYS A 311 19.50 -6.82 -17.40
C LYS A 311 20.21 -5.47 -17.54
N ASP A 312 19.47 -4.40 -17.83
CA ASP A 312 20.04 -3.04 -17.90
C ASP A 312 20.58 -2.60 -16.55
N GLY A 313 19.87 -2.87 -15.45
CA GLY A 313 20.32 -2.54 -14.10
C GLY A 313 21.55 -3.34 -13.64
N LEU A 314 21.70 -4.60 -14.06
CA LEU A 314 22.89 -5.40 -13.81
C LEU A 314 24.11 -4.84 -14.56
N ALA A 315 23.93 -4.46 -15.83
CA ALA A 315 25.00 -3.90 -16.66
C ALA A 315 25.35 -2.45 -16.29
N HIS A 316 24.37 -1.66 -15.88
CA HIS A 316 24.48 -0.20 -15.70
C HIS A 316 23.78 0.29 -14.42
N PRO A 317 24.18 -0.18 -13.22
CA PRO A 317 23.47 0.13 -11.98
C PRO A 317 23.42 1.63 -11.67
N GLU A 318 24.46 2.40 -12.02
CA GLU A 318 24.49 3.85 -11.81
C GLU A 318 23.37 4.58 -12.54
N ARG A 319 23.05 4.16 -13.77
CA ARG A 319 21.97 4.76 -14.57
C ARG A 319 20.60 4.52 -13.94
N ALA A 320 20.39 3.31 -13.41
CA ALA A 320 19.18 2.97 -12.70
C ALA A 320 19.05 3.80 -11.41
N PHE A 321 20.13 3.93 -10.63
CA PHE A 321 20.12 4.77 -9.44
C PHE A 321 19.93 6.27 -9.74
N GLU A 322 20.41 6.78 -10.86
CA GLU A 322 20.11 8.14 -11.31
C GLU A 322 18.59 8.33 -11.53
N ALA A 323 17.93 7.35 -12.16
CA ALA A 323 16.48 7.36 -12.33
C ALA A 323 15.75 7.30 -10.97
N VAL A 324 16.21 6.43 -10.06
CA VAL A 324 15.69 6.36 -8.68
C VAL A 324 15.81 7.71 -7.99
N SER A 325 16.97 8.38 -8.07
CA SER A 325 17.18 9.71 -7.48
C SER A 325 16.23 10.76 -8.05
N LYS A 326 15.98 10.77 -9.36
CA LYS A 326 15.01 11.68 -10.00
C LYS A 326 13.59 11.44 -9.48
N VAL A 327 13.18 10.17 -9.38
CA VAL A 327 11.86 9.82 -8.82
C VAL A 327 11.76 10.23 -7.35
N ARG A 328 12.78 9.96 -6.53
CA ARG A 328 12.79 10.37 -5.11
C ARG A 328 12.66 11.89 -4.95
N GLN A 329 13.34 12.68 -5.77
CA GLN A 329 13.21 14.14 -5.78
C GLN A 329 11.78 14.58 -6.13
N HIS A 330 11.19 13.99 -7.18
CA HIS A 330 9.81 14.26 -7.56
C HIS A 330 8.82 13.89 -6.46
N LEU A 331 8.97 12.70 -5.86
CA LEU A 331 8.12 12.23 -4.76
C LEU A 331 8.23 13.11 -3.52
N ALA A 332 9.44 13.55 -3.15
CA ALA A 332 9.63 14.48 -2.05
C ALA A 332 8.97 15.84 -2.33
N ALA A 333 9.05 16.31 -3.57
CA ALA A 333 8.43 17.56 -3.99
C ALA A 333 6.91 17.45 -4.01
N GLU A 334 6.32 16.45 -4.68
CA GLU A 334 4.89 16.40 -5.02
C GLU A 334 4.03 15.46 -4.18
N HIS A 335 4.66 14.47 -3.53
CA HIS A 335 3.97 13.40 -2.80
C HIS A 335 4.44 13.25 -1.36
N SER A 336 5.09 14.26 -0.76
CA SER A 336 5.52 14.17 0.63
C SER A 336 4.36 14.01 1.62
N MET A 337 4.61 13.31 2.74
CA MET A 337 3.63 13.19 3.82
C MET A 337 3.15 14.53 4.37
N LYS A 338 4.04 15.54 4.40
CA LYS A 338 3.67 16.92 4.75
C LYS A 338 2.64 17.51 3.78
N LYS A 339 2.83 17.32 2.47
CA LYS A 339 1.83 17.71 1.46
C LYS A 339 0.51 16.95 1.63
N ARG A 340 0.55 15.63 1.94
CA ARG A 340 -0.66 14.84 2.19
C ARG A 340 -1.41 15.27 3.43
N PHE A 341 -0.70 15.61 4.50
CA PHE A 341 -1.32 16.19 5.69
C PHE A 341 -2.00 17.54 5.36
N ALA A 342 -1.30 18.45 4.68
CA ALA A 342 -1.86 19.75 4.32
C ALA A 342 -3.12 19.63 3.46
N GLN A 343 -3.12 18.73 2.47
CA GLN A 343 -4.30 18.47 1.65
C GLN A 343 -5.45 17.85 2.45
N LEU A 344 -5.16 16.93 3.38
CA LEU A 344 -6.18 16.40 4.29
C LEU A 344 -6.77 17.53 5.14
N ALA A 345 -5.93 18.44 5.61
CA ALA A 345 -6.37 19.59 6.39
C ALA A 345 -7.31 20.50 5.61
N GLU A 346 -6.92 20.88 4.39
CA GLU A 346 -7.74 21.65 3.46
C GLU A 346 -9.08 20.96 3.17
N ILE A 347 -9.03 19.64 2.90
CA ILE A 347 -10.24 18.83 2.75
C ILE A 347 -11.12 19.07 3.97
N LEU A 348 -10.63 18.81 5.18
CA LEU A 348 -11.40 18.84 6.42
C LEU A 348 -12.00 20.22 6.75
N GLU A 349 -11.31 21.29 6.41
CA GLU A 349 -11.76 22.68 6.62
C GLU A 349 -12.92 23.08 5.69
N GLY A 350 -13.04 22.46 4.51
CA GLY A 350 -14.18 22.60 3.61
C GLY A 350 -13.97 23.60 2.48
#